data_AF-A0A1F2R0M7-F1
#
_entry.id   AF-A0A1F2R0M7-F1
#
_cell.length_a   1.000
_cell.length_b   1.000
_cell.length_c   1.000
_cell.angle_alpha   90.00
_cell.angle_beta   90.00
_cell.angle_gamma   90.00
#
_symmetry.space_group_name_H-M   'P 1'
#
loop_
_entity.id
_entity.type
_entity.pdbx_description
1 polymer ?
#
loop_
_entity_poly.entity_id
_entity_poly.type
_entity_poly.pdbx_seq_one_letter_code
_entity_poly.pdbx_strand_id
1 'polypeptide(L)'
;MEWPSTLTNGDAVIVREETRAGLRFVVHSRRGPQFTCRTYAEAEARTLAYAERARGHAWYSDGCRLQLISHGHRAIPSQIKRQVGVQEIK
;
A
#
# COMPACT_ATOMS: atom_id res chain seq x y z
N MET A 1 -1.06 -16.78 5.08
CA MET A 1 0.02 -16.25 4.23
C MET A 1 1.31 -16.32 5.02
N GLU A 2 2.34 -16.98 4.48
CA GLU A 2 3.69 -16.90 5.02
C GLU A 2 4.29 -15.53 4.70
N TRP A 3 4.96 -14.90 5.67
CA TRP A 3 5.59 -13.60 5.47
C TRP A 3 6.82 -13.76 4.57
N PRO A 4 6.87 -13.15 3.37
CA PRO A 4 7.99 -13.32 2.46
C PRO A 4 9.30 -12.86 3.08
N SER A 5 10.38 -13.59 2.83
CA SER A 5 11.73 -13.28 3.35
C SER A 5 12.29 -11.96 2.82
N THR A 6 11.75 -11.47 1.69
CA THR A 6 12.09 -10.17 1.11
C THR A 6 11.45 -8.98 1.83
N LEU A 7 10.47 -9.21 2.71
CA LEU A 7 9.75 -8.16 3.42
C LEU A 7 10.30 -7.90 4.82
N THR A 8 10.46 -6.62 5.16
CA THR A 8 11.02 -6.18 6.45
C THR A 8 9.94 -6.04 7.53
N ASN A 9 10.35 -5.86 8.79
CA ASN A 9 9.43 -5.61 9.91
C ASN A 9 8.56 -4.34 9.73
N GLY A 10 9.06 -3.36 8.98
CA GLY A 10 8.35 -2.11 8.72
C GLY A 10 7.37 -2.20 7.55
N ASP A 11 7.41 -3.28 6.77
CA ASP A 11 6.56 -3.43 5.61
C ASP A 11 5.14 -3.85 6.00
N ALA A 12 4.16 -3.43 5.20
CA ALA A 12 2.78 -3.85 5.29
C ALA A 12 2.27 -4.33 3.93
N VAL A 13 1.41 -5.34 3.94
CA VAL A 13 0.90 -6.02 2.74
C VAL A 13 -0.62 -6.03 2.78
N ILE A 14 -1.26 -5.52 1.73
CA ILE A 14 -2.68 -5.70 1.48
C ILE A 14 -2.86 -7.05 0.80
N VAL A 15 -3.71 -7.90 1.36
CA VAL A 15 -4.11 -9.17 0.77
C VAL A 15 -5.57 -9.09 0.37
N ARG A 16 -5.86 -9.33 -0.91
CA ARG A 16 -7.24 -9.50 -1.39
C ARG A 16 -7.72 -10.90 -1.01
N GLU A 17 -8.78 -10.99 -0.21
CA GLU A 17 -9.38 -12.26 0.17
C GLU A 17 -10.83 -12.34 -0.29
N GLU A 18 -11.17 -13.42 -0.99
CA GLU A 18 -12.55 -13.70 -1.37
C GLU A 18 -13.17 -14.63 -0.32
N THR A 19 -14.28 -14.19 0.28
CA THR A 19 -14.97 -14.93 1.34
C THR A 19 -16.40 -15.28 0.95
N ARG A 20 -17.05 -16.14 1.74
CA ARG A 20 -18.50 -16.41 1.58
C ARG A 20 -19.37 -15.15 1.72
N ALA A 21 -18.89 -14.12 2.41
CA ALA A 21 -19.57 -12.84 2.57
C ALA A 21 -19.19 -11.81 1.48
N GLY A 22 -18.41 -12.22 0.47
CA GLY A 22 -17.90 -11.35 -0.58
C GLY A 22 -16.43 -10.98 -0.40
N LEU A 23 -16.01 -9.97 -1.14
CA LEU A 23 -14.63 -9.51 -1.22
C LEU A 23 -14.22 -8.72 0.03
N ARG A 24 -13.04 -9.02 0.58
CA ARG A 24 -12.41 -8.22 1.65
C ARG A 24 -10.92 -7.99 1.37
N PHE A 25 -10.36 -6.98 2.03
CA PHE A 25 -8.95 -6.67 1.98
C PHE A 25 -8.37 -6.73 3.39
N VAL A 26 -7.30 -7.48 3.59
CA VAL A 26 -6.66 -7.62 4.90
C VAL A 26 -5.28 -7.01 4.84
N VAL A 27 -4.99 -6.10 5.76
CA VAL A 27 -3.66 -5.52 5.94
C VAL A 27 -2.87 -6.40 6.88
N HIS A 28 -1.79 -6.98 6.37
CA HIS A 28 -0.84 -7.79 7.12
C HIS A 28 0.42 -6.99 7.44
N SER A 29 0.95 -7.23 8.62
CA SER A 29 2.31 -6.87 9.03
C SER A 29 3.08 -8.16 9.37
N ARG A 30 4.38 -8.05 9.64
CA ARG A 30 5.17 -9.20 10.11
C ARG A 30 4.60 -9.87 11.37
N ARG A 31 3.86 -9.13 12.21
CA ARG A 31 3.20 -9.68 13.41
C ARG A 31 1.87 -10.39 13.12
N GLY A 32 1.45 -10.46 11.86
CA GLY A 32 0.16 -11.03 11.45
C GLY A 32 -0.82 -9.98 10.93
N PRO A 33 -2.11 -10.36 10.76
CA PRO A 33 -3.16 -9.47 10.27
C PRO A 33 -3.43 -8.35 11.29
N GLN A 34 -3.46 -7.11 10.80
CA GLN A 34 -3.69 -5.91 11.62
C GLN A 34 -5.07 -5.32 11.40
N PHE A 35 -5.53 -5.25 10.15
CA PHE A 35 -6.79 -4.61 9.80
C PHE A 35 -7.54 -5.40 8.74
N THR A 36 -8.87 -5.47 8.87
CA THR A 36 -9.77 -5.95 7.82
C THR A 36 -10.55 -4.76 7.27
N CYS A 37 -10.49 -4.57 5.97
CA CYS A 37 -11.08 -3.47 5.22
C CYS A 37 -12.09 -4.01 4.20
N ARG A 38 -13.15 -3.23 3.94
CA ARG A 38 -14.17 -3.61 2.95
C ARG A 38 -13.78 -3.19 1.54
N THR A 39 -12.95 -2.14 1.44
CA THR A 39 -12.50 -1.60 0.15
C THR A 39 -10.98 -1.58 0.06
N TYR A 40 -10.48 -1.59 -1.17
CA TYR A 40 -9.04 -1.46 -1.44
C TYR A 40 -8.51 -0.11 -0.96
N ALA A 41 -9.23 0.99 -1.22
CA ALA A 41 -8.80 2.33 -0.84
C ALA A 41 -8.61 2.49 0.69
N GLU A 42 -9.48 1.88 1.50
CA GLU A 42 -9.30 1.83 2.95
C GLU A 42 -8.04 1.04 3.34
N ALA A 43 -7.83 -0.13 2.72
CA ALA A 43 -6.67 -0.96 3.00
C ALA A 43 -5.37 -0.26 2.59
N GLU A 44 -5.37 0.46 1.47
CA GLU A 44 -4.26 1.24 0.95
C GLU A 44 -3.90 2.38 1.90
N ALA A 45 -4.88 3.20 2.30
CA ALA A 45 -4.65 4.28 3.26
C ALA A 45 -4.05 3.77 4.59
N ARG A 46 -4.55 2.63 5.10
CA ARG A 46 -4.05 2.00 6.33
C ARG A 46 -2.64 1.44 6.16
N THR A 47 -2.38 0.78 5.03
CA THR A 47 -1.07 0.18 4.72
C THR A 47 -0.01 1.26 4.54
N LEU A 48 -0.33 2.34 3.82
CA LEU A 48 0.55 3.50 3.65
C LEU A 48 0.87 4.18 4.99
N ALA A 49 -0.15 4.44 5.81
CA ALA A 49 0.06 5.07 7.13
C ALA A 49 0.92 4.20 8.05
N TYR A 50 0.76 2.87 8.01
CA TYR A 50 1.60 1.95 8.76
C TYR A 50 3.05 1.96 8.24
N ALA A 51 3.20 1.79 6.92
CA ALA A 51 4.49 1.74 6.24
C ALA A 51 5.30 3.02 6.48
N GLU A 52 4.66 4.19 6.41
CA GLU A 52 5.27 5.50 6.72
C GLU A 52 5.75 5.56 8.18
N ARG A 53 4.89 5.19 9.14
CA ARG A 53 5.24 5.20 10.57
C ARG A 53 6.38 4.24 10.89
N ALA A 54 6.42 3.10 10.22
CA ALA A 54 7.42 2.06 10.45
C ALA A 54 8.65 2.19 9.52
N ARG A 55 8.69 3.21 8.66
CA ARG A 55 9.71 3.44 7.63
C ARG A 55 9.95 2.22 6.73
N GLY A 56 8.88 1.49 6.43
CA GLY A 56 8.90 0.33 5.53
C GLY A 56 7.98 0.52 4.33
N HIS A 57 7.81 -0.52 3.55
CA HIS A 57 7.14 -0.46 2.24
C HIS A 57 5.69 -0.91 2.33
N ALA A 58 4.85 -0.34 1.46
CA ALA A 58 3.48 -0.78 1.27
C ALA A 58 3.41 -1.71 0.05
N TRP A 59 2.82 -2.89 0.21
CA TRP A 59 2.71 -3.91 -0.82
C TRP A 59 1.26 -4.34 -1.01
N TYR A 60 0.94 -4.84 -2.21
CA TYR A 60 -0.29 -5.52 -2.54
C TYR A 60 0.00 -6.96 -2.94
N SER A 61 -0.86 -7.90 -2.53
CA SER A 61 -0.82 -9.29 -2.94
C SER A 61 -2.19 -9.76 -3.43
N ASP A 62 -2.21 -10.36 -4.61
CA ASP A 62 -3.36 -11.06 -5.19
C ASP A 62 -3.35 -12.58 -4.90
N GLY A 63 -2.43 -13.04 -4.04
CA GLY A 63 -2.23 -14.45 -3.70
C GLY A 63 -1.15 -15.14 -4.52
N CYS A 64 -0.79 -14.61 -5.71
CA CYS A 64 0.25 -15.17 -6.57
C CYS A 64 1.46 -14.24 -6.70
N ARG A 65 1.25 -12.93 -6.59
CA ARG A 65 2.29 -11.93 -6.83
C ARG A 65 2.26 -10.82 -5.79
N LEU A 66 3.45 -10.42 -5.33
CA LEU A 66 3.66 -9.21 -4.55
C LEU A 66 3.96 -8.03 -5.48
N GLN A 67 3.23 -6.95 -5.31
CA GLN A 67 3.38 -5.71 -6.06
C GLN A 67 3.66 -4.57 -5.09
N LEU A 68 4.68 -3.77 -5.39
CA LEU A 68 5.02 -2.62 -4.56
C LEU A 68 4.03 -1.49 -4.84
N ILE A 69 3.37 -0.99 -3.79
CA ILE A 69 2.47 0.18 -3.86
C ILE A 69 3.27 1.46 -3.61
N SER A 70 4.10 1.48 -2.56
CA SER A 70 4.86 2.68 -2.16
C SER A 70 6.11 2.37 -1.35
N HIS A 71 7.12 3.23 -1.49
CA HIS A 71 8.34 3.20 -0.69
C HIS A 71 8.19 3.98 0.63
N GLY A 72 8.62 3.37 1.73
CA GLY A 72 8.62 3.97 3.09
C GLY A 72 9.58 5.14 3.30
N HIS A 73 10.26 5.57 2.24
CA HIS A 73 11.19 6.67 2.30
C HIS A 73 10.81 7.67 1.21
N ARG A 74 10.33 8.83 1.68
CA ARG A 74 9.68 9.89 0.92
C ARG A 74 8.35 9.45 0.31
N ALA A 75 7.27 10.01 0.86
CA ALA A 75 6.42 10.79 -0.03
C ALA A 75 7.38 11.66 -0.88
N ILE A 76 7.68 11.24 -2.11
CA ILE A 76 8.01 12.22 -3.12
C ILE A 76 6.67 12.95 -3.23
N PRO A 77 6.53 14.19 -2.72
CA PRO A 77 5.34 14.95 -3.04
C PRO A 77 5.30 14.92 -4.55
N SER A 78 4.24 14.31 -5.08
CA SER A 78 4.10 14.06 -6.49
C SER A 78 4.42 15.38 -7.20
N GLN A 79 5.60 15.49 -7.80
CA GLN A 79 5.80 16.33 -8.95
C GLN A 79 5.02 15.67 -10.09
N ILE A 80 3.70 15.56 -9.93
CA ILE A 80 2.80 15.91 -11.01
C ILE A 80 3.08 17.39 -11.19
N LYS A 81 4.14 17.67 -11.97
CA LYS A 81 4.29 18.96 -12.60
C LYS A 81 2.97 19.18 -13.31
N ARG A 82 2.16 20.05 -12.73
CA ARG A 82 1.23 20.89 -13.46
C ARG A 82 2.03 21.42 -14.64
N GLN A 83 1.92 20.74 -15.78
CA GLN A 83 2.19 21.33 -17.08
C GLN A 83 1.04 22.30 -17.35
N VAL A 84 0.95 23.34 -16.52
CA VAL A 84 0.22 24.54 -16.88
C VAL A 84 1.28 25.34 -17.65
N GLY A 85 1.35 25.07 -18.95
CA GLY A 85 1.91 26.03 -19.87
C GLY A 85 1.00 27.25 -19.86
N VAL A 86 1.22 28.16 -18.91
CA VAL A 86 0.86 29.56 -19.11
C VAL A 86 1.83 30.06 -20.17
N GLN A 87 1.39 30.05 -21.42
CA GLN A 87 1.99 30.91 -22.43
C GLN A 87 1.56 32.33 -22.06
N GLU A 88 2.48 33.07 -21.44
CA GLU A 88 2.37 34.53 -21.37
C GLU A 88 2.46 35.08 -22.79
N ILE A 89 1.43 35.81 -23.16
CA ILE A 89 1.29 36.62 -24.36
C ILE A 89 2.35 37.73 -24.30
N LYS A 90 3.13 37.88 -25.36
CA LYS A 90 3.83 39.14 -25.66
C LYS A 90 3.26 39.72 -26.94
#